data_AF-A0A7R7GHS2-F1
#
_entry.id   AF-A0A7R7GHS2-F1
#
_cell.length_a   1.000
_cell.length_b   1.000
_cell.length_c   1.000
_cell.angle_alpha   90.00
_cell.angle_beta   90.00
_cell.angle_gamma   90.00
#
_symmetry.space_group_name_H-M   'P 1'
#
loop_
_entity.id
_entity.type
_entity.pdbx_description
1 polymer ?
#
loop_
_entity_poly.entity_id
_entity_poly.type
_entity_poly.pdbx_seq_one_letter_code
_entity_poly.pdbx_strand_id
1 'polypeptide(L)'
;MTAPTPKLDANTFWQYSVSRYTSADIAPLALVLQDNHGVNVNVLLLVCWCLENNAIINLSQLKNVIVSTSTSEAKLVAHRALRKAAHPEKGGDSAHYEALKAEELALERAQQNDMITAFNAEEVSCLPPQVQAGNVFNASIAAFINAYGLRESSEARRLISLVVNQLP
;
A
#
# COMPACT_ATOMS: atom_id res chain seq x y z
N MET A 1 -17.14 15.97 -18.34
CA MET A 1 -17.92 14.83 -17.82
C MET A 1 -16.97 14.02 -16.94
N THR A 2 -17.08 14.12 -15.63
CA THR A 2 -16.30 13.29 -14.69
C THR A 2 -16.85 11.87 -14.78
N ALA A 3 -15.99 10.90 -15.09
CA ALA A 3 -16.38 9.49 -15.06
C ALA A 3 -16.77 9.11 -13.62
N PRO A 4 -17.72 8.19 -13.41
CA PRO A 4 -18.11 7.74 -12.08
C PRO A 4 -16.90 7.15 -11.34
N THR A 5 -16.79 7.45 -10.05
CA THR A 5 -15.77 6.91 -9.15
C THR A 5 -15.73 5.38 -9.26
N PRO A 6 -14.56 4.76 -9.51
CA PRO A 6 -14.47 3.32 -9.56
C PRO A 6 -14.68 2.79 -8.14
N LYS A 7 -15.82 2.14 -7.89
CA LYS A 7 -16.02 1.41 -6.64
C LYS A 7 -15.18 0.14 -6.70
N LEU A 8 -14.25 0.03 -5.77
CA LEU A 8 -13.30 -1.07 -5.68
C LEU A 8 -13.79 -2.09 -4.65
N ASP A 9 -14.04 -3.31 -5.08
CA ASP A 9 -14.39 -4.41 -4.16
C ASP A 9 -13.15 -4.86 -3.36
N ALA A 10 -13.34 -5.13 -2.07
CA ALA A 10 -12.23 -5.50 -1.18
C ALA A 10 -11.58 -6.84 -1.55
N ASN A 11 -12.34 -7.82 -2.05
CA ASN A 11 -11.76 -9.10 -2.49
C ASN A 11 -11.02 -8.93 -3.82
N THR A 12 -11.55 -8.13 -4.75
CA THR A 12 -10.85 -7.79 -5.99
C THR A 12 -9.53 -7.08 -5.70
N PHE A 13 -9.53 -6.11 -4.79
CA PHE A 13 -8.31 -5.43 -4.38
C PHE A 13 -7.35 -6.38 -3.64
N TRP A 14 -7.85 -7.29 -2.79
CA TRP A 14 -7.00 -8.30 -2.16
C TRP A 14 -6.27 -9.16 -3.19
N GLN A 15 -6.99 -9.69 -4.19
CA GLN A 15 -6.39 -10.49 -5.26
C GLN A 15 -5.34 -9.70 -6.06
N TYR A 16 -5.64 -8.43 -6.38
CA TYR A 16 -4.67 -7.52 -6.98
C TYR A 16 -3.43 -7.35 -6.09
N SER A 17 -3.62 -7.06 -4.81
CA SER A 17 -2.54 -6.76 -3.86
C SER A 17 -1.60 -7.95 -3.69
N VAL A 18 -2.14 -9.18 -3.58
CA VAL A 18 -1.34 -10.41 -3.53
C VAL A 18 -0.58 -10.61 -4.83
N SER A 19 -1.25 -10.53 -5.98
CA SER A 19 -0.62 -10.69 -7.30
C SER A 19 0.55 -9.70 -7.47
N ARG A 20 0.31 -8.42 -7.20
CA ARG A 20 1.30 -7.35 -7.34
C ARG A 20 2.44 -7.50 -6.35
N TYR A 21 2.17 -7.83 -5.08
CA TYR A 21 3.20 -8.04 -4.07
C TYR A 21 4.10 -9.23 -4.39
N THR A 22 3.54 -10.30 -4.96
CA THR A 22 4.32 -11.48 -5.39
C THR A 22 5.07 -11.30 -6.70
N SER A 23 4.86 -10.19 -7.42
CA SER A 23 5.69 -9.84 -8.58
C SER A 23 7.13 -9.59 -8.13
N ALA A 24 8.10 -10.10 -8.90
CA ALA A 24 9.47 -10.38 -8.46
C ALA A 24 10.26 -9.20 -7.87
N ASP A 25 9.79 -7.95 -8.00
CA ASP A 25 10.49 -6.76 -7.52
C ASP A 25 9.69 -5.90 -6.52
N ILE A 26 8.38 -6.13 -6.33
CA ILE A 26 7.55 -5.27 -5.48
C ILE A 26 7.75 -5.58 -3.99
N ALA A 27 7.73 -6.86 -3.60
CA ALA A 27 7.94 -7.28 -2.22
C ALA A 27 9.22 -6.69 -1.60
N PRO A 28 10.43 -6.85 -2.18
CA PRO A 28 11.64 -6.32 -1.57
C PRO A 28 11.62 -4.79 -1.44
N LEU A 29 11.09 -4.06 -2.45
CA LEU A 29 11.00 -2.61 -2.40
C LEU A 29 10.01 -2.13 -1.32
N ALA A 30 8.86 -2.79 -1.22
CA ALA A 30 7.83 -2.49 -0.22
C ALA A 30 8.34 -2.72 1.20
N LEU A 31 9.11 -3.80 1.43
CA LEU A 31 9.73 -4.08 2.73
C LEU A 31 10.74 -3.01 3.13
N VAL A 32 11.61 -2.57 2.21
CA VAL A 32 12.58 -1.50 2.51
C VAL A 32 11.85 -0.18 2.80
N LEU A 33 10.83 0.17 2.02
CA LEU A 33 10.00 1.35 2.27
C LEU A 33 9.30 1.29 3.64
N GLN A 34 8.81 0.11 4.02
CA GLN A 34 8.17 -0.11 5.31
C GLN A 34 9.16 0.02 6.47
N ASP A 35 10.27 -0.73 6.44
CA ASP A 35 11.21 -0.78 7.56
C ASP A 35 12.00 0.53 7.72
N ASN A 36 12.42 1.18 6.62
CA ASN A 36 13.25 2.39 6.69
C ASN A 36 12.45 3.70 6.75
N HIS A 37 11.20 3.69 6.26
CA HIS A 37 10.41 4.92 6.10
C HIS A 37 9.01 4.84 6.71
N GLY A 38 8.65 3.73 7.37
CA GLY A 38 7.36 3.59 8.05
C GLY A 38 6.17 3.55 7.09
N VAL A 39 6.40 3.24 5.82
CA VAL A 39 5.34 3.14 4.81
C VAL A 39 4.43 1.96 5.13
N ASN A 40 3.12 2.18 5.09
CA ASN A 40 2.16 1.09 5.10
C ASN A 40 2.06 0.46 3.69
N VAL A 41 2.35 -0.84 3.61
CA VAL A 41 2.39 -1.60 2.35
C VAL A 41 1.01 -1.68 1.67
N ASN A 42 -0.08 -1.82 2.42
CA ASN A 42 -1.44 -1.81 1.85
C ASN A 42 -1.74 -0.47 1.16
N VAL A 43 -1.33 0.65 1.75
CA VAL A 43 -1.48 1.99 1.16
C VAL A 43 -0.62 2.13 -0.09
N LEU A 44 0.62 1.64 -0.08
CA LEU A 44 1.48 1.62 -1.27
C LEU A 44 0.82 0.84 -2.42
N LEU A 45 0.26 -0.34 -2.14
CA LEU A 45 -0.42 -1.17 -3.13
C LEU A 45 -1.70 -0.51 -3.66
N LEU A 46 -2.41 0.26 -2.83
CA LEU A 46 -3.57 1.03 -3.28
C LEU A 46 -3.17 2.13 -4.26
N VAL A 47 -2.05 2.82 -3.99
CA VAL A 47 -1.51 3.81 -4.93
C VAL A 47 -1.11 3.12 -6.24
N CYS A 48 -0.46 1.96 -6.21
CA CYS A 48 -0.15 1.18 -7.42
C CYS A 48 -1.42 0.87 -8.23
N TRP A 49 -2.48 0.40 -7.56
CA TRP A 49 -3.76 0.12 -8.21
C TRP A 49 -4.35 1.38 -8.85
N CYS A 50 -4.28 2.52 -8.17
CA CYS A 50 -4.78 3.78 -8.71
C CYS A 50 -4.05 4.15 -10.00
N LEU A 51 -2.73 3.99 -10.05
CA LEU A 51 -1.94 4.26 -11.25
C LEU A 51 -2.35 3.35 -12.42
N GLU A 52 -2.43 2.04 -12.20
CA GLU A 52 -2.81 1.09 -13.26
C GLU A 52 -4.25 1.30 -13.78
N ASN A 53 -5.14 1.82 -12.94
CA ASN A 53 -6.55 2.04 -13.28
C ASN A 53 -6.85 3.51 -13.65
N ASN A 54 -5.82 4.33 -13.88
CA ASN A 54 -5.95 5.76 -14.21
C ASN A 54 -6.78 6.55 -13.17
N ALA A 55 -6.81 6.10 -11.92
CA ALA A 55 -7.45 6.77 -10.81
C ALA A 55 -6.47 7.74 -10.11
N ILE A 56 -6.94 8.95 -9.82
CA ILE A 56 -6.16 10.01 -9.19
C ILE A 56 -6.64 10.17 -7.76
N ILE A 57 -5.81 9.76 -6.80
CA ILE A 57 -6.04 10.02 -5.39
C ILE A 57 -5.22 11.24 -4.96
N ASN A 58 -5.90 12.27 -4.46
CA ASN A 58 -5.21 13.47 -3.98
C ASN A 58 -4.72 13.30 -2.54
N LEU A 59 -3.94 14.27 -2.05
CA LEU A 59 -3.35 14.21 -0.70
C LEU A 59 -4.40 14.12 0.42
N SER A 60 -5.54 14.82 0.29
CA SER A 60 -6.58 14.80 1.32
C SER A 60 -7.25 13.43 1.39
N GLN A 61 -7.61 12.88 0.22
CA GLN A 61 -8.22 11.55 0.10
C GLN A 61 -7.28 10.46 0.63
N LEU A 62 -6.00 10.52 0.24
CA LEU A 62 -5.00 9.56 0.71
C LEU A 62 -4.79 9.64 2.23
N LYS A 63 -4.84 10.84 2.82
CA LYS A 63 -4.78 11.00 4.28
C LYS A 63 -5.97 10.37 4.98
N ASN A 64 -7.18 10.52 4.46
CA ASN A 64 -8.37 9.88 5.03
C ASN A 64 -8.25 8.35 5.00
N VAL A 65 -7.75 7.82 3.90
CA VAL A 65 -7.42 6.39 3.74
C VAL A 65 -6.34 5.95 4.75
N ILE A 66 -5.27 6.71 4.94
CA ILE A 66 -4.23 6.40 5.94
C ILE A 66 -4.80 6.46 7.37
N VAL A 67 -5.70 7.41 7.66
CA VAL A 67 -6.33 7.51 8.98
C VAL A 67 -7.16 6.26 9.29
N SER A 68 -7.84 5.68 8.31
CA SER A 68 -8.62 4.45 8.53
C SER A 68 -7.76 3.24 8.89
N THR A 69 -6.46 3.24 8.53
CA THR A 69 -5.53 2.16 8.88
C THR A 69 -4.87 2.33 10.25
N SER A 70 -4.94 3.51 10.88
CA SER A 70 -4.19 3.83 12.11
C SER A 70 -4.42 2.85 13.27
N THR A 71 -5.68 2.49 13.54
CA THR A 71 -6.06 1.57 14.63
C THR A 71 -5.49 0.17 14.42
N SER A 72 -5.49 -0.33 13.17
CA SER A 72 -4.95 -1.64 12.84
C SER A 72 -3.44 -1.62 12.69
N GLU A 73 -2.83 -0.50 12.28
CA GLU A 73 -1.38 -0.37 12.16
C GLU A 73 -0.68 -0.54 13.51
N ALA A 74 -1.23 0.04 14.59
CA ALA A 74 -0.68 -0.16 15.93
C ALA A 74 -0.66 -1.65 16.33
N LYS A 75 -1.70 -2.40 15.99
CA LYS A 75 -1.78 -3.84 16.22
C LYS A 75 -0.77 -4.61 15.36
N LEU A 76 -0.65 -4.25 14.09
CA LEU A 76 0.30 -4.87 13.16
C LEU A 76 1.76 -4.62 13.56
N VAL A 77 2.11 -3.42 14.00
CA VAL A 77 3.47 -3.12 14.48
C VAL A 77 3.81 -3.98 15.71
N ALA A 78 2.88 -4.09 16.67
CA ALA A 78 3.07 -4.97 17.82
C ALA A 78 3.21 -6.44 17.40
N HIS A 79 2.39 -6.89 16.45
CA HIS A 79 2.42 -8.26 15.94
C HIS A 79 3.74 -8.58 15.19
N ARG A 80 4.20 -7.66 14.33
CA ARG A 80 5.50 -7.76 13.65
C ARG A 80 6.66 -7.87 14.63
N ALA A 81 6.61 -7.19 15.77
CA ALA A 81 7.63 -7.31 16.81
C ALA A 81 7.64 -8.72 17.43
N LEU A 82 6.47 -9.29 17.73
CA LEU A 82 6.34 -10.67 18.22
C LEU A 82 6.89 -11.67 17.19
N ARG A 83 6.50 -11.53 15.92
CA ARG A 83 7.00 -12.38 14.83
C ARG A 83 8.52 -12.26 14.65
N LYS A 84 9.06 -11.03 14.66
CA LYS A 84 10.52 -10.79 14.59
C LYS A 84 11.26 -11.39 15.78
N ALA A 85 10.64 -11.52 16.96
CA ALA A 85 11.23 -12.18 18.13
C ALA A 85 11.17 -13.71 18.04
N ALA A 86 10.10 -14.27 17.46
CA ALA A 86 9.90 -15.70 17.26
C ALA A 86 10.65 -16.28 16.03
N HIS A 87 11.44 -15.48 15.32
CA HIS A 87 12.11 -15.92 14.09
C HIS A 87 13.05 -17.12 14.37
N PRO A 88 13.05 -18.18 13.53
CA PRO A 88 13.86 -19.39 13.76
C PRO A 88 15.37 -19.12 13.90
N GLU A 89 15.91 -18.15 13.17
CA GLU A 89 17.32 -17.75 13.29
C GLU A 89 17.68 -17.15 14.66
N LYS A 90 16.68 -16.72 15.44
CA LYS A 90 16.85 -16.26 16.82
C LYS A 90 16.60 -17.37 17.85
N GLY A 91 16.50 -18.63 17.40
CA GLY A 91 16.20 -19.78 18.23
C GLY A 91 14.71 -19.96 18.55
N GLY A 92 13.83 -19.27 17.80
CA GLY A 92 12.37 -19.41 17.95
C GLY A 92 11.82 -20.68 17.29
N ASP A 93 10.62 -21.09 17.72
CA ASP A 93 9.89 -22.21 17.12
C ASP A 93 9.31 -21.83 15.75
N SER A 94 9.63 -22.62 14.72
CA SER A 94 9.16 -22.39 13.36
C SER A 94 7.64 -22.51 13.23
N ALA A 95 6.98 -23.39 14.02
CA ALA A 95 5.53 -23.51 13.97
C ALA A 95 4.85 -22.27 14.56
N HIS A 96 5.35 -21.78 15.69
CA HIS A 96 4.91 -20.51 16.28
C HIS A 96 5.14 -19.31 15.34
N TYR A 97 6.31 -19.23 14.68
CA TYR A 97 6.61 -18.19 13.71
C TYR A 97 5.62 -18.16 12.54
N GLU A 98 5.32 -19.32 11.94
CA GLU A 98 4.36 -19.41 10.83
C GLU A 98 2.92 -19.10 11.28
N ALA A 99 2.53 -19.49 12.50
CA ALA A 99 1.24 -19.10 13.08
C ALA A 99 1.12 -17.57 13.21
N LEU A 100 2.16 -16.91 13.73
CA LEU A 100 2.22 -15.45 13.80
C LEU A 100 2.13 -14.83 12.40
N LYS A 101 2.84 -15.38 11.41
CA LYS A 101 2.77 -14.88 10.03
C LYS A 101 1.36 -14.97 9.44
N ALA A 102 0.63 -16.06 9.72
CA ALA A 102 -0.76 -16.21 9.27
C ALA A 102 -1.72 -15.22 9.96
N GLU A 103 -1.51 -14.97 11.26
CA GLU A 103 -2.27 -13.95 12.01
C GLU A 103 -1.99 -12.53 11.49
N GLU A 104 -0.73 -12.19 11.22
CA GLU A 104 -0.32 -10.92 10.62
C GLU A 104 -1.04 -10.71 9.28
N LEU A 105 -1.06 -11.73 8.41
CA LEU A 105 -1.75 -11.66 7.12
C LEU A 105 -3.27 -11.43 7.26
N ALA A 106 -3.90 -12.04 8.27
CA ALA A 106 -5.32 -11.82 8.55
C ALA A 106 -5.60 -10.38 9.03
N LEU A 107 -4.72 -9.82 9.86
CA LEU A 107 -4.78 -8.42 10.29
C LEU A 107 -4.56 -7.46 9.12
N GLU A 108 -3.61 -7.74 8.23
CA GLU A 108 -3.36 -6.95 7.03
C GLU A 108 -4.57 -6.96 6.09
N ARG A 109 -5.22 -8.12 5.91
CA ARG A 109 -6.46 -8.22 5.13
C ARG A 109 -7.60 -7.42 5.73
N ALA A 110 -7.76 -7.44 7.05
CA ALA A 110 -8.78 -6.65 7.74
C ALA A 110 -8.51 -5.13 7.57
N GLN A 111 -7.27 -4.70 7.79
CA GLN A 111 -6.86 -3.31 7.55
C GLN A 111 -7.13 -2.89 6.11
N GLN A 112 -6.82 -3.75 5.13
CA GLN A 112 -7.05 -3.47 3.73
C GLN A 112 -8.55 -3.30 3.42
N ASN A 113 -9.43 -4.05 4.06
CA ASN A 113 -10.87 -3.89 3.91
C ASN A 113 -11.37 -2.53 4.45
N ASP A 114 -10.87 -2.11 5.62
CA ASP A 114 -11.18 -0.78 6.20
C ASP A 114 -10.66 0.35 5.30
N MET A 115 -9.46 0.17 4.73
CA MET A 115 -8.85 1.07 3.76
C MET A 115 -9.70 1.22 2.49
N ILE A 116 -10.22 0.12 1.97
CA ILE A 116 -11.07 0.12 0.77
C ILE A 116 -12.44 0.73 1.03
N THR A 117 -12.99 0.53 2.23
CA THR A 117 -14.22 1.20 2.66
C THR A 117 -14.03 2.71 2.68
N ALA A 118 -12.91 3.19 3.24
CA ALA A 118 -12.57 4.62 3.23
C ALA A 118 -12.34 5.14 1.80
N PHE A 119 -11.58 4.42 0.97
CA PHE A 119 -11.33 4.79 -0.42
C PHE A 119 -12.62 4.94 -1.23
N ASN A 120 -13.56 4.01 -1.09
CA ASN A 120 -14.85 4.05 -1.79
C ASN A 120 -15.78 5.18 -1.31
N ALA A 121 -15.51 5.76 -0.14
CA ALA A 121 -16.22 6.94 0.34
C ALA A 121 -15.65 8.25 -0.24
N GLU A 122 -14.47 8.21 -0.86
CA GLU A 122 -13.84 9.37 -1.49
C GLU A 122 -14.32 9.55 -2.94
N GLU A 123 -14.43 10.80 -3.39
CA GLU A 123 -14.70 11.14 -4.79
C GLU A 123 -13.42 11.11 -5.64
N VAL A 124 -12.93 9.90 -5.93
CA VAL A 124 -11.72 9.68 -6.73
C VAL A 124 -12.01 9.89 -8.22
N SER A 125 -11.21 10.75 -8.86
CA SER A 125 -11.34 11.03 -10.29
C SER A 125 -10.60 10.01 -11.13
N CYS A 126 -11.21 9.54 -12.23
CA CYS A 126 -10.54 8.71 -13.23
C CYS A 126 -10.27 9.49 -14.51
N LEU A 127 -9.07 9.33 -15.06
CA LEU A 127 -8.78 9.81 -16.41
C LEU A 127 -9.34 8.86 -17.47
N PRO A 128 -9.77 9.38 -18.62
CA PRO A 128 -10.08 8.55 -19.77
C PRO A 128 -8.80 7.84 -20.27
N PRO A 129 -8.91 6.62 -20.83
CA PRO A 129 -7.75 5.79 -21.23
C PRO A 129 -6.80 6.42 -22.27
N GLN A 130 -7.21 7.53 -22.87
CA GLN A 130 -6.53 8.20 -23.98
C GLN A 130 -5.52 9.27 -23.51
N VAL A 131 -5.52 9.62 -22.23
CA VAL A 131 -4.59 10.62 -21.66
C VAL A 131 -3.30 9.90 -21.27
N GLN A 132 -2.18 10.29 -21.88
CA GLN A 132 -0.86 9.80 -21.49
C GLN A 132 -0.61 10.11 -20.02
N ALA A 133 -0.52 9.06 -19.21
CA ALA A 133 -0.61 9.16 -17.78
C ALA A 133 0.69 9.62 -17.08
N GLY A 134 1.76 9.85 -17.84
CA GLY A 134 3.08 10.26 -17.32
C GLY A 134 3.07 11.54 -16.47
N ASN A 135 2.22 12.54 -16.79
CA ASN A 135 2.12 13.77 -15.99
C ASN A 135 1.09 13.70 -14.84
N VAL A 136 0.14 12.76 -14.90
CA VAL A 136 -0.95 12.67 -13.91
C VAL A 136 -0.64 11.66 -12.80
N PHE A 137 0.15 10.62 -13.09
CA PHE A 137 0.72 9.73 -12.09
C PHE A 137 1.57 10.46 -11.05
N ASN A 138 2.12 11.63 -11.41
CA ASN A 138 2.80 12.52 -10.49
C ASN A 138 1.92 13.01 -9.34
N ALA A 139 0.59 13.11 -9.50
CA ALA A 139 -0.28 13.64 -8.45
C ALA A 139 -0.48 12.61 -7.31
N SER A 140 -0.83 11.37 -7.64
CA SER A 140 -0.99 10.29 -6.64
C SER A 140 0.35 9.94 -5.98
N ILE A 141 1.44 9.91 -6.75
CA ILE A 141 2.79 9.70 -6.21
C ILE A 141 3.25 10.88 -5.34
N ALA A 142 3.00 12.13 -5.76
CA ALA A 142 3.31 13.29 -4.92
C ALA A 142 2.46 13.31 -3.66
N ALA A 143 1.18 12.94 -3.72
CA ALA A 143 0.32 12.78 -2.55
C ALA A 143 0.92 11.76 -1.59
N PHE A 144 1.37 10.61 -2.08
CA PHE A 144 2.02 9.58 -1.28
C PHE A 144 3.33 10.05 -0.64
N ILE A 145 4.22 10.66 -1.44
CA ILE A 145 5.50 11.22 -0.95
C ILE A 145 5.24 12.27 0.15
N ASN A 146 4.26 13.15 -0.04
CA ASN A 146 3.93 14.17 0.95
C ASN A 146 3.27 13.59 2.20
N ALA A 147 2.38 12.60 2.05
CA ALA A 147 1.68 11.99 3.18
C ALA A 147 2.63 11.29 4.15
N TYR A 148 3.69 10.66 3.63
CA TYR A 148 4.72 9.99 4.43
C TYR A 148 5.97 10.85 4.70
N GLY A 149 5.98 12.13 4.28
CA GLY A 149 7.12 13.02 4.51
C GLY A 149 8.41 12.61 3.79
N LEU A 150 8.31 11.94 2.64
CA LEU A 150 9.43 11.29 1.95
C LEU A 150 10.21 12.22 1.00
N ARG A 151 9.85 13.51 0.94
CA ARG A 151 10.36 14.48 -0.05
C ARG A 151 11.89 14.60 0.00
N GLU A 152 12.46 14.66 1.20
CA GLU A 152 13.89 14.86 1.40
C GLU A 152 14.69 13.55 1.32
N SER A 153 14.03 12.39 1.38
CA SER A 153 14.69 11.09 1.26
C SER A 153 14.93 10.73 -0.21
N SER A 154 16.17 10.82 -0.66
CA SER A 154 16.57 10.37 -2.00
C SER A 154 16.38 8.86 -2.19
N GLU A 155 16.61 8.08 -1.14
CA GLU A 155 16.37 6.64 -1.12
C GLU A 155 14.89 6.32 -1.32
N ALA A 156 14.00 6.92 -0.52
CA ALA A 156 12.57 6.66 -0.62
C ALA A 156 12.04 7.03 -2.02
N ARG A 157 12.46 8.17 -2.57
CA ARG A 157 12.10 8.59 -3.93
C ARG A 157 12.58 7.61 -4.99
N ARG A 158 13.81 7.10 -4.86
CA ARG A 158 14.34 6.07 -5.76
C ARG A 158 13.54 4.78 -5.66
N LEU A 159 13.24 4.30 -4.46
CA LEU A 159 12.45 3.09 -4.23
C LEU A 159 11.04 3.22 -4.82
N ILE A 160 10.36 4.36 -4.61
CA ILE A 160 9.05 4.63 -5.21
C ILE A 160 9.13 4.66 -6.73
N SER A 161 10.16 5.30 -7.31
CA SER A 161 10.36 5.28 -8.76
C SER A 161 10.56 3.88 -9.31
N LEU A 162 11.29 3.01 -8.59
CA LEU A 162 11.45 1.61 -8.97
C LEU A 162 10.11 0.86 -8.91
N VAL A 163 9.31 1.06 -7.87
CA VAL A 163 7.96 0.48 -7.78
C VAL A 163 7.09 0.90 -8.96
N VAL A 164 7.08 2.20 -9.31
CA VAL A 164 6.27 2.73 -10.42
C VAL A 164 6.73 2.18 -11.77
N ASN A 165 8.04 2.02 -11.98
CA ASN A 165 8.59 1.47 -13.22
C ASN A 165 8.27 -0.03 -13.43
N GLN A 166 7.79 -0.72 -12.39
CA GLN A 166 7.37 -2.13 -12.43
C GLN A 166 5.87 -2.28 -12.74
N LEU A 167 5.15 -1.16 -12.88
CA LEU A 167 3.76 -1.16 -13.29
C LEU A 167 3.68 -1.29 -14.83
N PRO A 168 2.68 -2.01 -15.35
CA PRO A 168 2.52 -2.28 -16.79
C PRO A 168 2.25 -1.04 -17.63
#